data_AF-A0A2B0MYL6-F1
#
_entry.id   AF-A0A2B0MYL6-F1
#
_cell.length_a   1.000
_cell.length_b   1.000
_cell.length_c   1.000
_cell.angle_alpha   90.00
_cell.angle_beta   90.00
_cell.angle_gamma   90.00
#
_symmetry.space_group_name_H-M   'P 1'
#
loop_
_entity.id
_entity.type
_entity.pdbx_description
1 polymer ?
#
loop_
_entity_poly.entity_id
_entity_poly.type
_entity_poly.pdbx_seq_one_letter_code
_entity_poly.pdbx_strand_id
1 'polypeptide(L)' 'MHKENGSLLEIIGLMLRSKDVLLFSSLSLIIFLVSTYFYNSKFPNYKYPELFGILKYIAPVV' A
#
# COMPACT_ATOMS: atom_id res chain seq x y z
N MET A 1 -5.69 -27.31 23.72
CA MET A 1 -4.57 -27.01 22.80
C MET A 1 -5.16 -26.98 21.38
N HIS A 2 -5.61 -25.80 20.93
CA HIS A 2 -6.34 -25.66 19.67
C HIS A 2 -5.31 -25.59 18.53
N LYS A 3 -5.35 -26.55 17.61
CA LYS A 3 -4.49 -26.57 16.41
C LYS A 3 -4.95 -25.50 15.44
N GLU A 4 -4.36 -24.32 15.52
CA GLU A 4 -4.41 -23.32 14.44
C GLU A 4 -3.50 -23.77 13.30
N ASN A 5 -4.00 -24.70 12.46
CA ASN A 5 -3.32 -25.19 11.27
C ASN A 5 -3.81 -24.49 9.99
N GLY A 6 -4.29 -23.25 10.09
CA GLY A 6 -4.61 -22.44 8.91
C GLY A 6 -3.34 -21.85 8.32
N SER A 7 -3.13 -22.02 7.01
CA SER A 7 -2.03 -21.33 6.32
C SER A 7 -2.17 -19.82 6.53
N LEU A 8 -1.05 -19.09 6.73
CA LEU A 8 -1.08 -17.61 6.83
C LEU A 8 -1.84 -16.97 5.66
N LEU A 9 -1.73 -17.57 4.47
CA LEU A 9 -2.41 -17.14 3.25
C LEU A 9 -3.93 -17.31 3.34
N GLU A 10 -4.39 -18.35 4.04
CA GLU A 10 -5.81 -18.64 4.28
C GLU A 10 -6.42 -17.64 5.27
N ILE A 11 -5.67 -17.29 6.32
CA ILE A 11 -6.07 -16.27 7.30
C ILE A 11 -6.12 -14.88 6.65
N ILE A 12 -5.13 -14.54 5.83
CA ILE A 12 -5.11 -13.30 5.04
C ILE A 12 -6.30 -13.26 4.07
N GLY A 13 -6.58 -14.37 3.38
CA GLY A 13 -7.74 -14.49 2.48
C GLY A 13 -9.08 -14.31 3.19
N LEU A 14 -9.22 -14.83 4.42
CA LEU A 14 -10.41 -14.65 5.24
C LEU A 14 -10.58 -13.21 5.71
N MET A 15 -9.51 -12.53 6.15
CA MET A 15 -9.55 -11.11 6.50
C MET A 15 -9.93 -10.22 5.30
N LEU A 16 -9.37 -10.52 4.13
CA LEU A 16 -9.66 -9.80 2.88
C LEU A 16 -11.07 -10.07 2.33
N ARG A 17 -11.80 -11.05 2.86
CA ARG A 17 -13.19 -11.33 2.46
C ARG A 17 -14.18 -10.33 3.07
N SER A 18 -13.77 -9.61 4.11
CA SER A 18 -14.59 -8.56 4.72
C SER A 18 -14.68 -7.35 3.80
N LYS A 19 -15.91 -6.94 3.45
CA LYS A 19 -16.16 -5.77 2.61
C LYS A 19 -15.59 -4.49 3.19
N ASP A 20 -15.65 -4.33 4.52
CA ASP A 20 -15.13 -3.15 5.20
C ASP A 20 -13.61 -3.09 5.15
N VAL A 21 -12.94 -4.25 5.27
CA VAL A 21 -11.48 -4.36 5.13
C VAL A 21 -11.07 -4.02 3.70
N LEU A 22 -11.77 -4.56 2.69
CA LEU A 22 -11.51 -4.23 1.28
C LEU A 22 -11.69 -2.74 1.00
N LEU A 23 -12.79 -2.14 1.47
CA LEU A 23 -13.07 -0.72 1.29
C LEU A 23 -12.00 0.14 1.99
N PHE A 24 -11.67 -0.16 3.24
CA PHE A 24 -10.64 0.56 3.98
C PHE A 24 -9.26 0.43 3.31
N SER A 25 -8.85 -0.78 2.93
CA SER A 25 -7.57 -1.01 2.24
C SER A 25 -7.51 -0.29 0.90
N SER A 26 -8.58 -0.32 0.11
CA SER A 26 -8.64 0.39 -1.18
C SER A 26 -8.56 1.91 -1.01
N LEU A 27 -9.29 2.47 -0.04
CA LEU A 27 -9.28 3.90 0.24
C LEU A 27 -7.92 4.35 0.78
N SER A 28 -7.33 3.57 1.69
CA SER A 28 -6.00 3.82 2.22
C SER A 28 -4.95 3.82 1.10
N LEU A 29 -5.02 2.86 0.18
CA LEU A 29 -4.14 2.80 -0.98
C LEU A 29 -4.29 4.04 -1.87
N ILE A 30 -5.53 4.47 -2.15
CA ILE A 30 -5.79 5.67 -2.95
C ILE A 30 -5.20 6.91 -2.27
N ILE A 31 -5.44 7.10 -0.97
CA ILE A 31 -4.91 8.23 -0.21
C ILE A 31 -3.38 8.22 -0.23
N PHE A 32 -2.77 7.05 -0.05
CA PHE A 32 -1.32 6.88 -0.10
C PHE A 32 -0.77 7.30 -1.47
N LEU A 33 -1.31 6.76 -2.57
CA LEU A 33 -0.87 7.06 -3.92
C LEU A 33 -1.01 8.56 -4.26
N VAL A 34 -2.15 9.16 -3.91
CA VAL A 34 -2.41 10.59 -4.14
C VAL A 34 -1.42 11.45 -3.35
N SER A 35 -1.20 11.12 -2.08
CA SER A 35 -0.26 11.85 -1.22
C SER A 35 1.18 11.76 -1.75
N THR A 36 1.60 10.57 -2.17
CA THR A 36 2.93 10.36 -2.79
C THR A 36 3.07 11.14 -4.09
N TYR A 37 2.03 11.16 -4.94
CA TYR A 37 2.02 11.94 -6.17
C TYR A 37 2.21 13.44 -5.91
N PHE A 38 1.44 14.02 -4.97
CA PHE A 38 1.57 15.43 -4.62
C PHE A 38 2.94 15.75 -4.01
N TYR A 39 3.47 14.86 -3.17
CA TYR A 39 4.80 15.02 -2.61
C TYR A 39 5.89 15.04 -3.68
N ASN A 40 5.87 14.07 -4.60
CA ASN A 40 6.83 13.98 -5.70
C ASN A 40 6.74 15.18 -6.64
N SER A 41 5.53 15.65 -6.94
CA SER A 41 5.30 16.84 -7.78
C SER A 41 5.88 18.10 -7.14
N LYS A 42 5.81 18.20 -5.81
CA LYS A 42 6.35 19.34 -5.06
C LYS A 42 7.87 19.27 -4.88
N PHE A 43 8.44 18.06 -4.79
CA PHE A 43 9.86 17.82 -4.53
C PHE A 43 10.48 16.86 -5.56
N PRO A 44 10.60 17.26 -6.84
CA PRO A 44 10.99 16.37 -7.93
C PRO A 44 12.41 15.78 -7.81
N ASN A 45 13.28 16.43 -7.03
CA ASN A 45 14.67 16.02 -6.80
C ASN A 45 14.89 15.35 -5.43
N TYR A 46 13.83 15.03 -4.71
CA TYR A 46 13.96 14.33 -3.42
C TYR A 46 14.59 12.95 -3.62
N LYS A 47 15.66 12.67 -2.86
CA LYS A 47 16.31 11.36 -2.86
C LYS A 47 15.65 10.49 -1.80
N TYR A 48 14.82 9.57 -2.25
CA TYR A 48 14.28 8.52 -1.40
C TYR A 48 15.42 7.63 -0.87
N PRO A 49 15.32 7.15 0.39
CA PRO A 49 16.12 6.02 0.87
C PRO A 49 15.92 4.80 -0.04
N GLU A 50 16.91 3.91 -0.13
CA GLU A 50 16.89 2.76 -1.06
C GLU A 50 15.60 1.93 -0.96
N LEU A 51 15.13 1.66 0.26
CA LEU A 51 13.90 0.91 0.51
C LEU A 51 12.64 1.56 -0.07
N PHE A 52 12.64 2.89 -0.22
CA PHE A 52 11.52 3.67 -0.73
C PHE A 52 11.76 4.20 -2.14
N GLY A 53 12.82 3.75 -2.83
CA GLY A 53 13.15 4.20 -4.17
C GLY A 53 12.00 4.00 -5.17
N ILE A 54 11.14 2.99 -4.93
CA ILE A 54 9.97 2.72 -5.77
C ILE A 54 8.93 3.86 -5.73
N LEU A 55 8.86 4.63 -4.63
CA LEU A 55 7.91 5.74 -4.49
C LEU A 55 8.20 6.87 -5.45
N LYS A 56 9.45 7.00 -5.93
CA LYS A 56 9.81 7.95 -6.99
C LYS A 56 9.03 7.71 -8.28
N TYR A 57 8.64 6.46 -8.55
CA TYR A 57 7.86 6.11 -9.74
C TYR A 57 6.37 6.36 -9.57
N ILE A 58 5.90 6.74 -8.38
CA ILE A 58 4.52 7.20 -8.13
C ILE A 58 4.45 8.72 -8.42
N ALA A 59 5.10 9.11 -9.50
CA ALA A 59 4.92 10.29 -10.34
C ALA A 59 6.02 10.32 -11.41
N PRO A 60 5.77 9.78 -12.62
CA PRO A 60 6.54 10.13 -13.80
C PRO A 60 5.54 10.65 -14.85
N VAL A 61 5.35 11.96 -14.92
CA VAL A 61 4.69 12.60 -16.06
C VAL A 61 5.63 13.69 -16.56
N VAL A 62 6.06 13.47 -17.80
CA VAL A 62 6.87 14.29 -18.73
C VAL A 62 6.89 15.79 -18.41
#